data_AF-A0A2N2D992-F1
#
_entry.id   AF-A0A2N2D992-F1
#
_cell.length_a   1.000
_cell.length_b   1.000
_cell.length_c   1.000
_cell.angle_alpha   90.00
_cell.angle_beta   90.00
_cell.angle_gamma   90.00
#
_symmetry.space_group_name_H-M   'P 1'
#
loop_
_entity.id
_entity.type
_entity.pdbx_description
1 polymer ?
#
loop_
_entity_poly.entity_id
_entity_poly.type
_entity_poly.pdbx_seq_one_letter_code
_entity_poly.pdbx_strand_id
1 'polypeptide(L)'
;RENAYNLAQKLRETYDNVYIIEPDGTKVIIKDEQVYKEQPAIIIDKGEPIFGQSKLSAHHLDCFVRSVNPDAPYVAQYYIELGSKMGMRGDIAFCQAVYETGWFRFGGEVSADQNNYWGCGAVGGGIKGHTFDSPRQGVLGHLQHLWAYASTEPLPPGEKLIDPRFDLVTRGSAKIWEALAGKWSVPGYDKSKYSSFEAAFKAEGTYGQRILNIYRQAQNFVPPAEEVNLEDSSDNAEIKKFTKTCEVFFTCTNIEGKPSPHPSVIIDGKGYVGVSDIAPLFGYRALYDKLLKEILLAKGV
;
A
#
# COMPACT_ATOMS: atom_id res chain seq x y z
N ARG A 1 2.05 -20.80 -7.12
CA ARG A 1 2.13 -22.20 -7.57
C ARG A 1 2.19 -22.30 -9.09
N GLU A 2 1.30 -21.66 -9.84
CA GLU A 2 1.33 -21.61 -11.32
C GLU A 2 2.71 -21.20 -11.87
N ASN A 3 3.29 -20.10 -11.40
CA ASN A 3 4.63 -19.67 -11.85
C ASN A 3 5.75 -20.64 -11.47
N ALA A 4 5.64 -21.30 -10.32
CA ALA A 4 6.62 -22.30 -9.89
C ALA A 4 6.50 -23.57 -10.72
N TYR A 5 5.28 -23.98 -11.09
CA TYR A 5 5.01 -25.09 -12.02
C TYR A 5 5.47 -24.76 -13.44
N ASN A 6 5.14 -23.58 -13.96
CA ASN A 6 5.55 -23.13 -15.30
C ASN A 6 7.07 -22.98 -15.40
N LEU A 7 7.70 -22.39 -14.38
CA LEU A 7 9.15 -22.30 -14.28
C LEU A 7 9.79 -23.69 -14.14
N ALA A 8 9.23 -24.56 -13.31
CA ALA A 8 9.73 -25.93 -13.16
C ALA A 8 9.62 -26.73 -14.47
N GLN A 9 8.53 -26.60 -15.23
CA GLN A 9 8.38 -27.21 -16.54
C GLN A 9 9.43 -26.69 -17.53
N LYS A 10 9.64 -25.36 -17.59
CA LYS A 10 10.69 -24.77 -18.44
C LYS A 10 12.10 -25.24 -18.04
N LEU A 11 12.38 -25.34 -16.74
CA LEU A 11 13.67 -25.81 -16.24
C LEU A 11 13.93 -27.29 -16.53
N ARG A 12 12.88 -28.12 -16.67
CA ARG A 12 13.02 -29.54 -17.08
C ARG A 12 13.55 -29.72 -18.50
N GLU A 13 13.49 -28.70 -19.35
CA GLU A 13 14.13 -28.74 -20.68
C GLU A 13 15.66 -28.73 -20.58
N THR A 14 16.21 -28.26 -19.45
CA THR A 14 17.66 -28.04 -19.26
C THR A 14 18.25 -28.88 -18.11
N TYR A 15 17.45 -29.19 -17.09
CA TYR A 15 17.91 -29.81 -15.85
C TYR A 15 17.12 -31.08 -15.51
N ASP A 16 17.83 -32.15 -15.20
CA ASP A 16 17.24 -33.36 -14.62
C ASP A 16 16.90 -33.14 -13.13
N ASN A 17 15.79 -33.73 -12.66
CA ASN A 17 15.34 -33.71 -11.26
C ASN A 17 14.88 -32.34 -10.73
N VAL A 18 14.05 -31.61 -11.47
CA VAL A 18 13.37 -30.40 -10.97
C VAL A 18 12.23 -30.78 -10.02
N TYR A 19 12.23 -30.21 -8.81
CA TYR A 19 11.18 -30.39 -7.80
C TYR A 19 10.71 -29.04 -7.25
N ILE A 20 9.42 -28.94 -6.94
CA ILE A 20 8.84 -27.82 -6.21
C ILE A 20 8.87 -28.17 -4.73
N ILE A 21 9.39 -27.27 -3.90
CA ILE A 21 9.27 -27.37 -2.44
C ILE A 21 8.03 -26.57 -2.05
N GLU A 22 7.04 -27.26 -1.50
CA GLU A 22 5.82 -26.64 -0.99
C GLU A 22 6.09 -25.94 0.37
N PRO A 23 5.24 -24.98 0.79
CA PRO A 23 5.43 -24.26 2.06
C PRO A 23 5.49 -25.16 3.32
N ASP A 24 4.97 -26.38 3.23
CA ASP A 24 5.03 -27.40 4.29
C ASP A 24 6.32 -28.26 4.25
N GLY A 25 7.25 -27.94 3.35
CA GLY A 25 8.52 -28.66 3.15
C GLY A 25 8.42 -29.87 2.23
N THR A 26 7.24 -30.19 1.68
CA THR A 26 7.06 -31.34 0.80
C THR A 26 7.75 -31.11 -0.55
N LYS A 27 8.53 -32.10 -1.01
CA LYS A 27 9.11 -32.10 -2.36
C LYS A 27 8.16 -32.73 -3.36
N VAL A 28 7.70 -31.95 -4.33
CA VAL A 28 6.85 -32.39 -5.42
C VAL A 28 7.69 -32.55 -6.68
N ILE A 29 7.85 -33.79 -7.14
CA ILE A 29 8.50 -34.09 -8.42
C ILE A 29 7.50 -33.88 -9.55
N ILE A 30 7.83 -32.99 -10.48
CA ILE A 30 6.99 -32.71 -11.65
C ILE A 30 7.17 -33.86 -12.65
N LYS A 31 6.21 -34.79 -12.71
CA LYS A 31 6.12 -35.85 -13.73
C LYS A 31 5.32 -35.37 -14.94
N ASP A 32 5.61 -35.92 -16.13
CA ASP A 32 5.08 -35.50 -17.44
C ASP A 32 3.54 -35.44 -17.57
N GLU A 33 2.77 -36.00 -16.63
CA GLU A 33 1.31 -36.05 -16.68
C GLU A 33 0.59 -35.16 -15.65
N GLN A 34 1.29 -34.43 -14.77
CA GLN A 34 0.63 -33.47 -13.89
C GLN A 34 0.40 -32.14 -14.61
N VAL A 35 -0.55 -32.15 -15.54
CA VAL A 35 -1.20 -30.92 -16.00
C VAL A 35 -1.82 -30.28 -14.76
N TYR A 36 -1.39 -29.06 -14.41
CA TYR A 36 -2.10 -28.27 -13.42
C TYR A 36 -3.54 -28.15 -13.94
N LYS A 37 -4.48 -28.91 -13.37
CA LYS A 37 -5.88 -28.75 -13.72
C LYS A 37 -6.23 -27.35 -13.25
N GLU A 38 -6.34 -26.42 -14.20
CA GLU A 38 -6.92 -25.11 -13.95
C GLU A 38 -8.18 -25.37 -13.13
N GLN A 39 -8.21 -24.84 -11.90
CA GLN A 39 -9.52 -24.67 -11.27
C GLN A 39 -10.31 -23.84 -12.27
N PRO A 40 -11.53 -24.26 -12.65
CA PRO A 40 -12.29 -23.57 -13.67
C PRO A 40 -12.27 -22.08 -13.32
N ALA A 41 -11.69 -21.28 -14.20
CA ALA A 41 -11.62 -19.85 -14.00
C ALA A 41 -13.07 -19.39 -13.95
N ILE A 42 -13.59 -19.14 -12.75
CA ILE A 42 -14.88 -18.50 -12.60
C ILE A 42 -14.71 -17.13 -13.22
N ILE A 43 -15.33 -16.94 -14.38
CA ILE A 43 -15.31 -15.68 -15.10
C ILE A 43 -16.21 -14.73 -14.30
N ILE A 44 -15.57 -13.92 -13.44
CA ILE A 44 -16.23 -12.83 -12.76
C ILE A 44 -16.26 -11.67 -13.75
N ASP A 45 -17.38 -11.50 -14.45
CA ASP A 45 -17.57 -10.51 -15.53
C ASP A 45 -17.89 -9.10 -15.00
N LYS A 46 -18.31 -8.99 -13.73
CA LYS A 46 -18.56 -7.74 -13.02
C LYS A 46 -17.95 -7.79 -11.61
N GLY A 47 -17.18 -6.77 -11.27
CA GLY A 47 -16.58 -6.62 -9.94
C GLY A 47 -15.94 -5.24 -9.76
N GLU A 48 -15.37 -5.00 -8.59
CA GLU A 48 -14.73 -3.73 -8.28
C GLU A 48 -13.38 -3.63 -9.03
N PRO A 49 -13.15 -2.59 -9.86
CA PRO A 49 -11.93 -2.49 -10.65
C PRO A 49 -10.70 -2.13 -9.81
N ILE A 50 -9.54 -2.65 -10.21
CA ILE A 50 -8.24 -2.26 -9.62
C ILE A 50 -7.86 -0.84 -10.05
N PHE A 51 -8.12 -0.49 -11.31
CA PHE A 51 -7.96 0.88 -11.81
C PHE A 51 -9.17 1.76 -11.45
N GLY A 52 -8.90 3.04 -11.19
CA GLY A 52 -9.91 4.04 -10.86
C GLY A 52 -9.41 5.06 -9.85
N GLN A 53 -10.23 6.08 -9.57
CA GLN A 53 -9.93 7.09 -8.56
C GLN A 53 -10.31 6.61 -7.17
N SER A 54 -9.43 6.86 -6.19
CA SER A 54 -9.72 6.61 -4.78
C SER A 54 -10.92 7.43 -4.33
N LYS A 55 -11.79 6.84 -3.50
CA LYS A 55 -13.01 7.47 -2.97
C LYS A 55 -12.85 7.90 -1.51
N LEU A 56 -11.90 7.31 -0.77
CA LEU A 56 -11.59 7.66 0.61
C LEU A 56 -10.28 8.45 0.68
N SER A 57 -10.21 9.43 1.59
CA SER A 57 -8.99 10.21 1.84
C SER A 57 -7.98 9.43 2.68
N ALA A 58 -6.71 9.85 2.65
CA ALA A 58 -5.67 9.25 3.48
C ALA A 58 -5.98 9.34 4.98
N HIS A 59 -6.39 10.53 5.44
CA HIS A 59 -6.80 10.75 6.83
C HIS A 59 -7.93 9.80 7.26
N HIS A 60 -8.95 9.63 6.42
CA HIS A 60 -10.06 8.72 6.69
C HIS A 60 -9.57 7.28 6.90
N LEU A 61 -8.71 6.81 6.00
CA LEU A 61 -8.15 5.46 6.03
C LEU A 61 -7.25 5.21 7.25
N ASP A 62 -6.39 6.18 7.59
CA ASP A 62 -5.53 6.10 8.77
C ASP A 62 -6.37 6.11 10.06
N CYS A 63 -7.38 6.98 10.18
CA CYS A 63 -8.30 7.00 11.33
C CYS A 63 -9.06 5.68 11.47
N PHE A 64 -9.58 5.13 10.37
CA PHE A 64 -10.28 3.85 10.37
C PHE A 64 -9.38 2.72 10.89
N VAL A 65 -8.17 2.58 10.33
CA VAL A 65 -7.27 1.50 10.75
C VAL A 65 -6.78 1.70 12.18
N ARG A 66 -6.47 2.93 12.57
CA ARG A 66 -6.00 3.22 13.93
C ARG A 66 -7.07 3.09 15.01
N SER A 67 -8.36 3.11 14.63
CA SER A 67 -9.45 2.72 15.54
C SER A 67 -9.39 1.22 15.95
N VAL A 68 -8.74 0.38 15.14
CA VAL A 68 -8.58 -1.06 15.38
C VAL A 68 -7.17 -1.42 15.83
N ASN A 69 -6.15 -0.76 15.29
CA ASN A 69 -4.76 -0.87 15.70
C ASN A 69 -4.16 0.54 15.92
N PRO A 70 -4.17 1.05 17.17
CA PRO A 70 -3.60 2.35 17.50
C PRO A 70 -2.11 2.52 17.17
N ASP A 71 -1.38 1.44 16.89
CA ASP A 71 0.03 1.50 16.53
C ASP A 71 0.28 1.38 15.01
N ALA A 72 -0.78 1.31 14.19
CA ALA A 72 -0.64 1.18 12.74
C ALA A 72 0.08 2.41 12.12
N PRO A 73 0.99 2.21 11.16
CA PRO A 73 1.76 3.31 10.58
C PRO A 73 0.90 4.20 9.67
N TYR A 74 1.26 5.48 9.58
CA TYR A 74 0.64 6.44 8.67
C TYR A 74 1.16 6.25 7.24
N VAL A 75 0.57 5.31 6.51
CA VAL A 75 0.97 5.00 5.12
C VAL A 75 -0.14 5.25 4.10
N ALA A 76 -1.37 5.57 4.53
CA ALA A 76 -2.48 5.79 3.61
C ALA A 76 -2.19 6.91 2.59
N GLN A 77 -1.46 7.96 3.00
CA GLN A 77 -1.08 9.06 2.10
C GLN A 77 -0.30 8.57 0.87
N TYR A 78 0.64 7.63 1.05
CA TYR A 78 1.40 7.06 -0.06
C TYR A 78 0.50 6.27 -1.01
N TYR A 79 -0.48 5.54 -0.48
CA TYR A 79 -1.43 4.79 -1.31
C TYR A 79 -2.30 5.71 -2.15
N ILE A 80 -2.79 6.81 -1.57
CA ILE A 80 -3.63 7.77 -2.29
C ILE A 80 -2.82 8.51 -3.36
N GLU A 81 -1.62 9.01 -3.02
CA GLU A 81 -0.76 9.74 -3.96
C GLU A 81 -0.30 8.85 -5.13
N LEU A 82 0.33 7.71 -4.82
CA LEU A 82 0.86 6.79 -5.82
C LEU A 82 -0.26 6.12 -6.62
N GLY A 83 -1.36 5.76 -5.95
CA GLY A 83 -2.55 5.24 -6.60
C GLY A 83 -3.10 6.23 -7.61
N SER A 84 -3.24 7.51 -7.24
CA SER A 84 -3.67 8.56 -8.18
C SER A 84 -2.72 8.69 -9.37
N LYS A 85 -1.41 8.72 -9.14
CA LYS A 85 -0.38 8.78 -10.18
C LYS A 85 -0.45 7.60 -11.16
N MET A 86 -0.77 6.40 -10.65
CA MET A 86 -0.90 5.18 -11.45
C MET A 86 -2.34 4.95 -11.94
N GLY A 87 -3.29 5.83 -11.65
CA GLY A 87 -4.70 5.65 -12.02
C GLY A 87 -5.38 4.47 -11.32
N MET A 88 -4.92 4.09 -10.13
CA MET A 88 -5.35 2.92 -9.35
C MET A 88 -6.14 3.30 -8.11
N ARG A 89 -7.01 2.39 -7.66
CA ARG A 89 -7.76 2.45 -6.41
C ARG A 89 -6.85 2.25 -5.20
N GLY A 90 -6.07 3.28 -4.90
CA GLY A 90 -5.13 3.33 -3.77
C GLY A 90 -5.82 3.08 -2.43
N ASP A 91 -7.05 3.57 -2.27
CA ASP A 91 -7.90 3.31 -1.11
C ASP A 91 -8.18 1.82 -0.87
N ILE A 92 -8.45 1.05 -1.92
CA ILE A 92 -8.66 -0.41 -1.81
C ILE A 92 -7.32 -1.14 -1.67
N ALA A 93 -6.25 -0.69 -2.33
CA ALA A 93 -4.91 -1.24 -2.14
C ALA A 93 -4.38 -1.05 -0.71
N PHE A 94 -4.74 0.05 -0.05
CA PHE A 94 -4.50 0.21 1.37
C PHE A 94 -5.27 -0.83 2.20
N CYS A 95 -6.54 -1.08 1.88
CA CYS A 95 -7.34 -2.12 2.55
C CYS A 95 -6.77 -3.53 2.32
N GLN A 96 -6.18 -3.80 1.15
CA GLN A 96 -5.43 -5.04 0.92
C GLN A 96 -4.22 -5.13 1.84
N ALA A 97 -3.47 -4.04 2.03
CA ALA A 97 -2.36 -4.05 2.98
C ALA A 97 -2.80 -4.27 4.43
N VAL A 98 -3.93 -3.67 4.83
CA VAL A 98 -4.56 -3.96 6.13
C VAL A 98 -4.86 -5.44 6.26
N TYR A 99 -5.40 -6.08 5.22
CA TYR A 99 -5.66 -7.51 5.20
C TYR A 99 -4.37 -8.35 5.34
N GLU A 100 -3.39 -8.11 4.48
CA GLU A 100 -2.14 -8.87 4.39
C GLU A 100 -1.31 -8.80 5.68
N THR A 101 -1.30 -7.65 6.32
CA THR A 101 -0.50 -7.41 7.53
C THR A 101 -1.24 -7.70 8.83
N GLY A 102 -2.50 -8.15 8.76
CA GLY A 102 -3.33 -8.36 9.93
C GLY A 102 -3.61 -7.07 10.71
N TRP A 103 -3.96 -6.00 9.98
CA TRP A 103 -4.11 -4.62 10.47
C TRP A 103 -2.79 -3.97 10.89
N PHE A 104 -1.72 -4.16 10.12
CA PHE A 104 -0.37 -3.68 10.43
C PHE A 104 0.18 -4.20 11.77
N ARG A 105 -0.25 -5.39 12.19
CA ARG A 105 0.27 -6.08 13.37
C ARG A 105 1.44 -7.01 13.04
N PHE A 106 1.61 -7.37 11.77
CA PHE A 106 2.77 -8.13 11.27
C PHE A 106 2.98 -9.47 12.01
N GLY A 107 1.91 -10.23 12.23
CA GLY A 107 1.96 -11.51 12.95
C GLY A 107 2.47 -12.71 12.13
N GLY A 108 3.07 -12.47 10.96
CA GLY A 108 3.50 -13.50 10.02
C GLY A 108 5.00 -13.45 9.72
N GLU A 109 5.37 -13.84 8.51
CA GLU A 109 6.78 -13.96 8.05
C GLU A 109 7.41 -12.60 7.65
N VAL A 110 6.66 -11.51 7.79
CA VAL A 110 7.10 -10.15 7.48
C VAL A 110 6.98 -9.29 8.73
N SER A 111 8.04 -8.56 9.06
CA SER A 111 8.07 -7.62 10.19
C SER A 111 7.84 -6.16 9.75
N ALA A 112 7.45 -5.31 10.71
CA ALA A 112 7.07 -3.92 10.46
C ALA A 112 8.20 -3.08 9.82
N ASP A 113 9.45 -3.36 10.17
CA ASP A 113 10.65 -2.67 9.65
C ASP A 113 10.95 -2.99 8.18
N GLN A 114 10.33 -4.04 7.61
CA GLN A 114 10.55 -4.42 6.23
C GLN A 114 9.81 -3.54 5.22
N ASN A 115 8.91 -2.67 5.68
CA ASN A 115 8.02 -1.87 4.81
C ASN A 115 7.27 -2.71 3.76
N ASN A 116 7.01 -3.99 4.06
CA ASN A 116 6.41 -4.93 3.13
C ASN A 116 4.96 -5.17 3.53
N TYR A 117 4.07 -4.37 2.94
CA TYR A 117 2.66 -4.34 3.32
C TYR A 117 1.79 -5.35 2.57
N TRP A 118 2.39 -6.20 1.73
CA TRP A 118 1.66 -7.07 0.80
C TRP A 118 2.21 -8.50 0.74
N GLY A 119 3.07 -8.87 1.68
CA GLY A 119 3.63 -10.21 1.77
C GLY A 119 4.62 -10.55 0.65
N CYS A 120 5.27 -9.54 0.04
CA CYS A 120 6.22 -9.74 -1.06
C CYS A 120 7.28 -10.78 -0.67
N GLY A 121 7.34 -11.90 -1.39
CA GLY A 121 8.35 -12.93 -1.18
C GLY A 121 8.19 -13.78 0.10
N ALA A 122 7.16 -13.56 0.91
CA ALA A 122 6.85 -14.41 2.05
C ALA A 122 6.15 -15.70 1.57
N VAL A 123 6.94 -16.75 1.32
CA VAL A 123 6.44 -18.03 0.76
C VAL A 123 6.10 -19.08 1.84
N GLY A 124 6.20 -18.72 3.12
CA GLY A 124 6.00 -19.61 4.27
C GLY A 124 7.25 -20.39 4.68
N GLY A 125 7.19 -21.06 5.82
CA GLY A 125 8.27 -21.92 6.33
C GLY A 125 9.45 -21.15 6.93
N GLY A 126 9.23 -19.96 7.49
CA GLY A 126 10.30 -19.13 8.08
C GLY A 126 11.12 -18.32 7.08
N ILE A 127 10.76 -18.35 5.79
CA ILE A 127 11.43 -17.53 4.77
C ILE A 127 10.95 -16.09 4.89
N LYS A 128 11.86 -15.22 5.34
CA LYS A 128 11.62 -13.79 5.48
C LYS A 128 11.22 -13.18 4.13
N GLY A 129 10.17 -12.36 4.14
CA GLY A 129 9.76 -11.59 2.97
C GLY A 129 10.81 -10.57 2.52
N HIS A 130 10.57 -9.95 1.37
CA HIS A 130 11.39 -8.85 0.85
C HIS A 130 11.31 -7.63 1.77
N THR A 131 12.39 -6.84 1.81
CA THR A 131 12.47 -5.57 2.55
C THR A 131 12.60 -4.42 1.56
N PHE A 132 11.75 -3.39 1.72
CA PHE A 132 11.82 -2.15 0.96
C PHE A 132 12.51 -1.06 1.77
N ASP A 133 13.29 -0.20 1.10
CA ASP A 133 14.13 0.82 1.77
C ASP A 133 13.32 1.88 2.53
N SER A 134 12.05 2.06 2.16
CA SER A 134 11.16 3.05 2.79
C SER A 134 9.69 2.64 2.70
N PRO A 135 8.81 3.19 3.56
CA PRO A 135 7.36 3.01 3.45
C PRO A 135 6.82 3.33 2.05
N ARG A 136 7.27 4.45 1.47
CA ARG A 136 6.85 4.87 0.13
C ARG A 136 7.22 3.84 -0.94
N GLN A 137 8.41 3.24 -0.87
CA GLN A 137 8.81 2.16 -1.77
C GLN A 137 7.99 0.88 -1.52
N GLY A 138 7.71 0.54 -0.26
CA GLY A 138 6.82 -0.58 0.07
C GLY A 138 5.45 -0.47 -0.59
N VAL A 139 4.84 0.71 -0.53
CA VAL A 139 3.57 1.01 -1.19
C VAL A 139 3.70 1.00 -2.71
N LEU A 140 4.76 1.60 -3.26
CA LEU A 140 4.97 1.60 -4.71
C LEU A 140 5.16 0.17 -5.25
N GLY A 141 5.94 -0.68 -4.58
CA GLY A 141 6.14 -2.08 -4.98
C GLY A 141 4.83 -2.86 -4.94
N HIS A 142 3.98 -2.61 -3.94
CA HIS A 142 2.63 -3.17 -3.88
C HIS A 142 1.78 -2.76 -5.08
N LEU A 143 1.72 -1.45 -5.38
CA LEU A 143 0.93 -0.94 -6.51
C LEU A 143 1.45 -1.43 -7.86
N GLN A 144 2.77 -1.59 -8.01
CA GLN A 144 3.37 -2.23 -9.19
C GLN A 144 2.96 -3.70 -9.32
N HIS A 145 2.88 -4.45 -8.22
CA HIS A 145 2.40 -5.82 -8.28
C HIS A 145 0.94 -5.91 -8.72
N LEU A 146 0.09 -5.03 -8.18
CA LEU A 146 -1.30 -4.90 -8.63
C LEU A 146 -1.39 -4.47 -10.11
N TRP A 147 -0.51 -3.58 -10.57
CA TRP A 147 -0.41 -3.19 -11.97
C TRP A 147 -0.11 -4.40 -12.86
N ALA A 148 0.82 -5.26 -12.44
CA ALA A 148 1.14 -6.48 -13.18
C ALA A 148 -0.11 -7.36 -13.37
N TYR A 149 -0.92 -7.55 -12.33
CA TYR A 149 -2.19 -8.28 -12.46
C TYR A 149 -3.21 -7.57 -13.36
N ALA A 150 -3.35 -6.25 -13.25
CA ALA A 150 -4.43 -5.51 -13.89
C ALA A 150 -4.15 -5.07 -15.33
N SER A 151 -2.88 -5.01 -15.76
CA SER A 151 -2.49 -4.39 -17.02
C SER A 151 -1.37 -5.14 -17.75
N THR A 152 -1.43 -5.10 -19.08
CA THR A 152 -0.35 -5.49 -20.01
C THR A 152 0.52 -4.30 -20.43
N GLU A 153 0.07 -3.07 -20.18
CA GLU A 153 0.79 -1.83 -20.54
C GLU A 153 2.06 -1.64 -19.70
N PRO A 154 3.13 -1.03 -20.25
CA PRO A 154 4.30 -0.67 -19.43
C PRO A 154 3.91 0.20 -18.24
N LEU A 155 4.73 0.19 -17.18
CA LEU A 155 4.53 1.12 -16.05
C LEU A 155 4.49 2.58 -16.55
N PRO A 156 3.78 3.48 -15.82
CA PRO A 156 3.72 4.89 -16.19
C PRO A 156 5.11 5.49 -16.43
N PRO A 157 5.28 6.37 -17.44
CA PRO A 157 6.59 6.95 -17.76
C PRO A 157 7.26 7.59 -16.54
N GLY A 158 8.55 7.29 -16.35
CA GLY A 158 9.34 7.80 -15.24
C GLY A 158 9.17 7.04 -13.92
N GLU A 159 8.32 6.01 -13.87
CA GLU A 159 8.23 5.14 -12.69
C GLU A 159 9.34 4.07 -12.70
N LYS A 160 10.09 3.97 -11.60
CA LYS A 160 11.15 2.97 -11.47
C LYS A 160 10.52 1.65 -11.05
N LEU A 161 10.76 0.56 -11.79
CA LEU A 161 10.37 -0.77 -11.35
C LEU A 161 11.15 -1.15 -10.09
N ILE A 162 10.41 -1.41 -9.00
CA ILE A 162 10.96 -1.83 -7.71
C ILE A 162 10.32 -3.11 -7.17
N ASP A 163 9.17 -3.54 -7.70
CA ASP A 163 8.61 -4.85 -7.38
C ASP A 163 9.52 -5.96 -7.92
N PRO A 164 10.20 -6.74 -7.04
CA PRO A 164 11.11 -7.80 -7.49
C PRO A 164 10.37 -9.01 -8.09
N ARG A 165 9.04 -9.03 -8.01
CA ARG A 165 8.18 -10.13 -8.48
C ARG A 165 7.29 -9.72 -9.64
N PHE A 166 7.50 -8.55 -10.23
CA PHE A 166 6.65 -8.00 -11.30
C PHE A 166 6.53 -8.97 -12.49
N ASP A 167 7.67 -9.51 -12.94
CA ASP A 167 7.73 -10.43 -14.08
C ASP A 167 7.25 -11.85 -13.75
N LEU A 168 6.98 -12.15 -12.47
CA LEU A 168 6.39 -13.43 -12.09
C LEU A 168 4.88 -13.45 -12.32
N VAL A 169 4.22 -12.31 -12.50
CA VAL A 169 2.77 -12.29 -12.71
C VAL A 169 2.44 -12.51 -14.19
N THR A 170 1.50 -13.41 -14.48
CA THR A 170 0.85 -13.44 -15.81
C THR A 170 0.12 -12.12 -16.00
N ARG A 171 0.69 -11.22 -16.79
CA ARG A 171 0.26 -9.82 -16.84
C ARG A 171 -1.15 -9.66 -17.40
N GLY A 172 -1.95 -8.77 -16.80
CA GLY A 172 -3.34 -8.53 -17.19
C GLY A 172 -4.33 -9.64 -16.81
N SER A 173 -3.90 -10.62 -16.00
CA SER A 173 -4.72 -11.77 -15.60
C SER A 173 -5.86 -11.44 -14.63
N ALA A 174 -5.85 -10.30 -13.94
CA ALA A 174 -6.93 -9.90 -13.01
C ALA A 174 -7.14 -8.39 -13.01
N LYS A 175 -8.26 -7.92 -13.59
CA LYS A 175 -8.61 -6.50 -13.70
C LYS A 175 -9.48 -5.96 -12.55
N ILE A 176 -10.09 -6.87 -11.79
CA ILE A 176 -11.00 -6.59 -10.67
C ILE A 176 -10.50 -7.30 -9.41
N TRP A 177 -10.84 -6.76 -8.24
CA TRP A 177 -10.38 -7.24 -6.94
C TRP A 177 -10.77 -8.69 -6.66
N GLU A 178 -11.99 -9.07 -7.01
CA GLU A 178 -12.51 -10.43 -6.83
C GLU A 178 -11.72 -11.46 -7.65
N ALA A 179 -11.21 -11.07 -8.83
CA ALA A 179 -10.41 -11.93 -9.70
C ALA A 179 -8.99 -12.18 -9.18
N LEU A 180 -8.54 -11.50 -8.12
CA LEU A 180 -7.28 -11.80 -7.43
C LEU A 180 -7.34 -13.12 -6.64
N ALA A 181 -8.54 -13.58 -6.28
CA ALA A 181 -8.70 -14.88 -5.62
C ALA A 181 -8.28 -16.01 -6.57
N GLY A 182 -7.38 -16.87 -6.10
CA GLY A 182 -6.79 -17.94 -6.92
C GLY A 182 -5.59 -17.49 -7.78
N LYS A 183 -5.24 -16.19 -7.78
CA LYS A 183 -4.11 -15.63 -8.55
C LYS A 183 -3.09 -14.95 -7.67
N TRP A 184 -3.52 -13.98 -6.86
CA TRP A 184 -2.71 -13.35 -5.83
C TRP A 184 -2.54 -14.29 -4.64
N SER A 185 -3.66 -14.75 -4.10
CA SER A 185 -3.72 -15.73 -3.03
C SER A 185 -4.27 -17.04 -3.58
N VAL A 186 -3.53 -18.14 -3.41
CA VAL A 186 -3.93 -19.48 -3.86
C VAL A 186 -4.17 -20.36 -2.62
N PRO A 187 -5.35 -20.99 -2.47
CA PRO A 187 -6.45 -21.07 -3.44
C PRO A 187 -7.39 -19.86 -3.44
N GLY A 188 -7.11 -18.82 -2.66
CA GLY A 188 -7.92 -17.59 -2.63
C GLY A 188 -9.13 -17.65 -1.71
N TYR A 189 -9.23 -18.69 -0.90
CA TYR A 189 -10.22 -18.86 0.17
C TYR A 189 -9.69 -19.81 1.24
N ASP A 190 -10.35 -19.85 2.40
CA ASP A 190 -10.02 -20.76 3.49
C ASP A 190 -10.66 -22.13 3.28
N LYS A 191 -9.84 -23.14 2.95
CA LYS A 191 -10.30 -24.52 2.73
C LYS A 191 -10.79 -25.24 3.99
N SER A 192 -10.44 -24.73 5.17
CA SER A 192 -10.96 -25.28 6.43
C SER A 192 -12.41 -24.83 6.68
N LYS A 193 -12.80 -23.69 6.10
CA LYS A 193 -14.11 -23.06 6.28
C LYS A 193 -15.07 -23.33 5.13
N TYR A 194 -14.58 -23.44 3.90
CA TYR A 194 -15.41 -23.60 2.71
C TYR A 194 -15.02 -24.86 1.94
N SER A 195 -16.03 -25.61 1.49
CA SER A 195 -15.85 -26.85 0.72
C SER A 195 -15.38 -26.61 -0.72
N SER A 196 -15.62 -25.42 -1.27
CA SER A 196 -15.20 -25.05 -2.62
C SER A 196 -15.04 -23.53 -2.77
N PHE A 197 -14.44 -23.10 -3.89
CA PHE A 197 -14.35 -21.68 -4.23
C PHE A 197 -15.74 -21.07 -4.40
N GLU A 198 -16.67 -21.77 -5.05
CA GLU A 198 -18.05 -21.31 -5.26
C GLU A 198 -18.78 -21.10 -3.92
N ALA A 199 -18.58 -22.01 -2.96
CA ALA A 199 -19.12 -21.87 -1.62
C ALA A 199 -18.53 -20.64 -0.90
N ALA A 200 -17.23 -20.42 -1.03
CA ALA A 200 -16.57 -19.22 -0.49
C ALA A 200 -17.09 -17.95 -1.18
N PHE A 201 -17.20 -17.94 -2.50
CA PHE A 201 -17.63 -16.78 -3.29
C PHE A 201 -19.06 -16.36 -2.95
N LYS A 202 -19.97 -17.35 -2.84
CA LYS A 202 -21.36 -17.11 -2.42
C LYS A 202 -21.44 -16.53 -1.00
N ALA A 203 -20.48 -16.84 -0.15
CA ALA A 203 -20.41 -16.37 1.24
C ALA A 203 -19.53 -15.12 1.42
N GLU A 204 -19.14 -14.44 0.33
CA GLU A 204 -18.19 -13.31 0.35
C GLU A 204 -16.86 -13.61 1.05
N GLY A 205 -16.45 -14.88 1.04
CA GLY A 205 -15.29 -15.42 1.74
C GLY A 205 -14.02 -15.53 0.90
N THR A 206 -14.06 -15.14 -0.38
CA THR A 206 -12.86 -15.16 -1.23
C THR A 206 -11.95 -13.97 -0.94
N TYR A 207 -10.68 -14.09 -1.33
CA TYR A 207 -9.63 -13.12 -1.08
C TYR A 207 -10.03 -11.69 -1.43
N GLY A 208 -10.45 -11.46 -2.68
CA GLY A 208 -10.89 -10.13 -3.12
C GLY A 208 -12.11 -9.61 -2.35
N GLN A 209 -13.11 -10.46 -2.10
CA GLN A 209 -14.30 -10.07 -1.35
C GLN A 209 -13.97 -9.69 0.11
N ARG A 210 -13.00 -10.36 0.74
CA ARG A 210 -12.54 -10.01 2.09
C ARG A 210 -11.87 -8.63 2.14
N ILE A 211 -11.09 -8.28 1.13
CA ILE A 211 -10.51 -6.93 0.98
C ILE A 211 -11.61 -5.90 0.79
N LEU A 212 -12.57 -6.17 -0.10
CA LEU A 212 -13.70 -5.28 -0.35
C LEU A 212 -14.57 -5.11 0.91
N ASN A 213 -14.67 -6.14 1.76
CA ASN A 213 -15.36 -6.04 3.05
C ASN A 213 -14.65 -5.12 4.05
N ILE A 214 -13.31 -5.07 4.06
CA ILE A 214 -12.56 -4.06 4.83
C ILE A 214 -12.82 -2.67 4.25
N TYR A 215 -12.78 -2.54 2.93
CA TYR A 215 -13.06 -1.26 2.28
C TYR A 215 -14.49 -0.75 2.57
N ARG A 216 -15.51 -1.62 2.54
CA ARG A 216 -16.89 -1.26 2.93
C ARG A 216 -16.98 -0.83 4.40
N GLN A 217 -16.25 -1.48 5.31
CA GLN A 217 -16.15 -1.04 6.71
C GLN A 217 -15.51 0.35 6.80
N ALA A 218 -14.44 0.59 6.05
CA ALA A 218 -13.82 1.90 5.97
C ALA A 218 -14.83 2.94 5.45
N GLN A 219 -15.60 2.66 4.40
CA GLN A 219 -16.62 3.60 3.89
C GLN A 219 -17.68 3.97 4.92
N ASN A 220 -18.05 3.03 5.79
CA ASN A 220 -19.05 3.25 6.84
C ASN A 220 -18.46 3.82 8.14
N PHE A 221 -17.12 3.90 8.23
CA PHE A 221 -16.45 4.51 9.37
C PHE A 221 -16.61 6.03 9.33
N VAL A 222 -16.92 6.62 10.48
CA VAL A 222 -16.99 8.07 10.66
C VAL A 222 -15.75 8.48 11.45
N PRO A 223 -14.78 9.18 10.82
CA PRO A 223 -13.64 9.71 11.55
C PRO A 223 -14.11 10.66 12.66
N PRO A 224 -13.40 10.73 13.80
CA PRO A 224 -13.68 11.75 14.79
C PRO A 224 -13.64 13.13 14.12
N ALA A 225 -14.57 14.01 14.50
CA ALA A 225 -14.54 15.39 14.05
C ALA A 225 -13.18 16.01 14.45
N GLU A 226 -12.59 16.81 13.56
CA GLU A 226 -11.42 17.63 13.95
C GLU A 226 -11.84 18.54 15.12
N GLU A 227 -11.36 18.26 16.33
CA GLU A 227 -11.62 19.12 17.50
C GLU A 227 -10.88 20.45 17.31
N VAL A 228 -11.62 21.49 16.92
CA VAL A 228 -11.17 22.88 16.98
C VAL A 228 -11.53 23.43 18.36
N ASN A 229 -10.62 23.36 19.33
CA ASN A 229 -10.84 23.91 20.68
C ASN A 229 -10.82 25.46 20.65
N LEU A 230 -11.97 26.07 20.98
CA LEU A 230 -12.27 27.50 20.85
C LEU A 230 -12.50 28.22 22.20
N GLU A 231 -11.96 27.70 23.31
CA GLU A 231 -12.17 28.30 24.63
C GLU A 231 -10.87 28.90 25.18
N ASP A 232 -10.70 30.21 24.97
CA ASP A 232 -10.10 31.14 25.93
C ASP A 232 -10.27 32.58 25.40
N SER A 233 -11.36 33.23 25.79
CA SER A 233 -11.61 34.65 25.50
C SER A 233 -12.23 35.38 26.69
N SER A 234 -11.41 36.18 27.37
CA SER A 234 -11.87 37.36 28.12
C SER A 234 -10.76 38.42 28.08
N ASP A 235 -10.86 39.38 27.17
CA ASP A 235 -11.05 40.81 27.50
C ASP A 235 -10.74 41.75 26.33
N ASN A 236 -11.51 42.84 26.32
CA ASN A 236 -11.71 43.81 25.26
C ASN A 236 -10.46 44.54 24.74
N ALA A 237 -10.27 44.54 23.41
CA ALA A 237 -9.84 45.73 22.68
C ALA A 237 -10.20 45.59 21.18
N GLU A 238 -10.98 46.56 20.68
CA GLU A 238 -11.22 46.98 19.28
C GLU A 238 -11.22 45.92 18.16
N ILE A 239 -12.33 45.90 17.39
CA ILE A 239 -12.52 45.08 16.19
C ILE A 239 -11.34 45.26 15.21
N LYS A 240 -10.35 44.37 15.26
CA LYS A 240 -9.30 44.22 14.25
C LYS A 240 -9.56 42.95 13.46
N LYS A 241 -9.68 43.16 12.16
CA LYS A 241 -9.66 42.16 11.09
C LYS A 241 -8.46 41.22 11.32
N PHE A 242 -8.68 40.05 11.91
CA PHE A 242 -7.61 39.07 12.15
C PHE A 242 -7.41 38.20 10.90
N THR A 243 -6.56 38.71 10.01
CA THR A 243 -5.59 37.88 9.30
C THR A 243 -4.71 37.19 10.35
N LYS A 244 -4.92 35.90 10.62
CA LYS A 244 -3.94 35.11 11.40
C LYS A 244 -3.05 34.35 10.41
N THR A 245 -1.95 35.00 10.08
CA THR A 245 -0.70 34.36 9.65
C THR A 245 -0.35 33.28 10.68
N CYS A 246 -0.33 32.01 10.29
CA CYS A 246 0.45 31.02 11.02
C CYS A 246 1.91 31.42 10.89
N GLU A 247 2.51 31.93 11.96
CA GLU A 247 3.96 31.97 12.08
C GLU A 247 4.43 30.51 12.11
N VAL A 248 5.05 30.08 11.00
CA VAL A 248 5.78 28.82 10.94
C VAL A 248 7.09 29.05 11.69
N PHE A 249 7.17 28.52 12.90
CA PHE A 249 8.34 28.62 13.74
C PHE A 249 9.34 27.52 13.37
N PHE A 250 10.50 27.95 12.85
CA PHE A 250 11.74 27.22 12.61
C PHE A 250 11.82 26.32 11.36
N THR A 251 12.66 26.74 10.41
CA THR A 251 13.31 25.85 9.45
C THR A 251 14.56 25.25 10.13
N CYS A 252 14.73 23.93 10.08
CA CYS A 252 15.96 23.31 10.55
C CYS A 252 16.54 22.37 9.49
N THR A 253 17.86 22.46 9.28
CA THR A 253 18.63 21.46 8.52
C THR A 253 19.14 20.34 9.42
N ASN A 254 18.94 20.48 10.75
CA ASN A 254 19.36 19.51 11.75
C ASN A 254 18.15 19.07 12.57
N ILE A 255 17.89 17.77 12.57
CA ILE A 255 16.83 17.13 13.34
C ILE A 255 17.49 16.45 14.54
N GLU A 256 17.12 16.84 15.77
CA GLU A 256 17.68 16.27 17.01
C GLU A 256 19.22 16.26 17.04
N GLY A 257 19.86 17.29 16.49
CA GLY A 257 21.33 17.41 16.41
C GLY A 257 21.99 16.59 15.29
N LYS A 258 21.22 15.86 14.47
CA LYS A 258 21.72 15.15 13.28
C LYS A 258 21.43 15.96 12.00
N PRO A 259 22.41 16.09 11.08
CA PRO A 259 22.17 16.72 9.78
C PRO A 259 21.11 15.95 8.99
N SER A 260 20.04 16.62 8.60
CA SER A 260 19.05 16.07 7.69
C SER A 260 19.52 16.26 6.25
N PRO A 261 19.47 15.22 5.37
CA PRO A 261 19.75 15.38 3.95
C PRO A 261 18.67 16.20 3.22
N HIS A 262 17.52 16.44 3.87
CA HIS A 262 16.40 17.19 3.33
C HIS A 262 15.95 18.28 4.32
N PRO A 263 15.71 19.51 3.86
CA PRO A 263 15.13 20.54 4.70
C PRO A 263 13.75 20.14 5.21
N SER A 264 13.47 20.38 6.49
CA SER A 264 12.21 19.96 7.12
C SER A 264 11.63 21.08 7.99
N VAL A 265 10.30 21.10 8.11
CA VAL A 265 9.58 21.94 9.09
C VAL A 265 9.12 21.05 10.24
N ILE A 266 9.23 21.57 11.47
CA ILE A 266 8.65 20.96 12.66
C ILE A 266 7.29 21.62 12.90
N ILE A 267 6.23 20.83 12.91
CA ILE A 267 4.89 21.29 13.29
C ILE A 267 4.54 20.68 14.64
N ASP A 268 4.19 21.53 15.60
CA ASP A 268 3.78 21.18 16.97
C ASP A 268 4.73 20.21 17.70
N GLY A 269 6.04 20.30 17.40
CA GLY A 269 7.09 19.52 18.06
C GLY A 269 7.05 18.01 17.84
N LYS A 270 6.23 17.51 16.89
CA LYS A 270 5.95 16.06 16.78
C LYS A 270 6.05 15.45 15.38
N GLY A 271 6.42 16.22 14.35
CA GLY A 271 6.51 15.68 13.00
C GLY A 271 7.47 16.43 12.08
N TYR A 272 8.00 15.72 11.08
CA TYR A 272 8.86 16.25 10.02
C TYR A 272 8.12 16.19 8.69
N VAL A 273 7.94 17.33 8.04
CA VAL A 273 7.37 17.39 6.69
C VAL A 273 8.32 18.16 5.77
N GLY A 274 8.49 17.68 4.53
CA GLY A 274 9.26 18.36 3.51
C GLY A 274 8.69 19.76 3.26
N VAL A 275 9.53 20.79 3.36
CA VAL A 275 9.08 22.19 3.24
C VAL A 275 8.48 22.49 1.86
N SER A 276 8.92 21.77 0.82
CA SER A 276 8.37 21.82 -0.54
C SER A 276 6.91 21.37 -0.63
N ASP A 277 6.49 20.49 0.27
CA ASP A 277 5.23 19.77 0.17
C ASP A 277 4.10 20.54 0.87
N ILE A 278 4.46 21.40 1.84
CA ILE A 278 3.51 22.22 2.61
C ILE A 278 3.44 23.68 2.19
N ALA A 279 4.51 24.24 1.62
CA ALA A 279 4.56 25.66 1.27
C ALA A 279 3.37 26.12 0.37
N PRO A 280 2.96 25.33 -0.66
CA PRO A 280 1.82 25.70 -1.49
C PRO A 280 0.49 25.79 -0.74
N LEU A 281 0.29 24.99 0.31
CA LEU A 281 -0.94 24.96 1.12
C LEU A 281 -1.16 26.28 1.87
N PHE A 282 -0.07 27.02 2.13
CA PHE A 282 -0.11 28.31 2.83
C PHE A 282 0.08 29.51 1.88
N GLY A 283 0.04 29.29 0.56
CA GLY A 283 0.26 30.35 -0.44
C GLY A 283 1.71 30.84 -0.52
N TYR A 284 2.67 30.04 -0.05
CA TYR A 284 4.10 30.31 -0.16
C TYR A 284 4.75 29.40 -1.20
N ARG A 285 5.89 29.84 -1.73
CA ARG A 285 6.81 29.03 -2.53
C ARG A 285 8.08 28.81 -1.74
N ALA A 286 8.46 27.55 -1.54
CA ALA A 286 9.76 27.21 -0.97
C ALA A 286 10.86 27.33 -2.04
N LEU A 287 11.91 28.07 -1.71
CA LEU A 287 13.12 28.23 -2.52
C LEU A 287 14.32 27.77 -1.69
N TYR A 288 15.21 26.98 -2.27
CA TYR A 288 16.43 26.53 -1.60
C TYR A 288 17.62 27.39 -2.02
N ASP A 289 18.24 28.08 -1.06
CA ASP A 289 19.47 28.82 -1.27
C ASP A 289 20.66 27.84 -1.20
N LYS A 290 21.29 27.59 -2.34
CA LYS A 290 22.41 26.64 -2.43
C LYS A 290 23.69 27.12 -1.75
N LEU A 291 23.82 28.43 -1.54
CA LEU A 291 25.01 29.09 -1.02
C LEU A 291 24.96 29.13 0.51
N LEU A 292 23.80 29.49 1.08
CA LEU A 292 23.56 29.54 2.52
C LEU A 292 23.06 28.21 3.11
N LYS A 293 22.64 27.26 2.26
CA LYS A 293 22.04 25.97 2.65
C LYS A 293 20.70 26.10 3.40
N GLU A 294 20.02 27.22 3.24
CA GLU A 294 18.75 27.52 3.91
C GLU A 294 17.55 27.43 2.95
N ILE A 295 16.34 27.26 3.50
CA ILE A 295 15.10 27.42 2.75
C ILE A 295 14.49 28.79 3.01
N LEU A 296 14.18 29.48 1.92
CA LEU A 296 13.43 30.73 1.89
C LEU A 296 11.98 30.44 1.51
N LEU A 297 11.03 30.96 2.30
CA LEU A 297 9.61 30.93 1.96
C LEU A 297 9.23 32.28 1.36
N ALA A 298 8.92 32.29 0.06
CA ALA A 298 8.50 33.48 -0.66
C ALA A 298 6.97 33.48 -0.82
N LYS A 299 6.29 34.53 -0.35
CA LYS A 299 4.86 34.73 -0.64
C LYS A 299 4.73 35.38 -2.00
N GLY A 300 3.92 34.81 -2.90
CA GLY A 300 3.63 35.45 -4.17
C GLY A 300 2.96 36.81 -3.95
N VAL A 301 3.38 37.82 -4.70
CA VAL A 301 2.66 39.10 -4.84
C VAL A 301 1.55 38.92 -5.85
#